data_AF-A0A7C7MKN5-F1
#
_entry.id   AF-A0A7C7MKN5-F1
#
_cell.length_a   1.000
_cell.length_b   1.000
_cell.length_c   1.000
_cell.angle_alpha   90.00
_cell.angle_beta   90.00
_cell.angle_gamma   90.00
#
_symmetry.space_group_name_H-M   'P 1'
#
loop_
_entity.id
_entity.type
_entity.pdbx_description
1 polymer ?
#
loop_
_entity_poly.entity_id
_entity_poly.type
_entity_poly.pdbx_seq_one_letter_code
_entity_poly.pdbx_strand_id
1 'polypeptide(L)'
;MATDSGTELHYMELLNDIASGEKRAGIHLAAWAGKTRDPELKSCLSLVADRETSHYHIFKRRISELGYSWQENDAPEFEERLRVSSSDMPDIEKILWGKAQQALRQGPTIRERYETAIADETVDPLTRSLLRWFSDVEADSGSLLRLVYDGIEAQAE
;
A
#
# COMPACT_ATOMS: atom_id res chain seq x y z
N MET A 1 12.19 -33.03 13.22
CA MET A 1 11.81 -31.81 12.49
C MET A 1 12.97 -30.86 12.65
N ALA A 2 13.78 -30.69 11.61
CA ALA A 2 14.98 -29.86 11.67
C ALA A 2 14.55 -28.38 11.67
N THR A 3 14.86 -27.68 12.76
CA THR A 3 14.93 -26.23 12.79
C THR A 3 16.18 -25.84 12.00
N ASP A 4 16.00 -25.46 10.74
CA ASP A 4 17.08 -24.86 9.95
C ASP A 4 17.25 -23.41 10.41
N SER A 5 18.22 -23.19 11.29
CA SER A 5 18.73 -21.86 11.60
C SER A 5 19.88 -21.57 10.64
N GLY A 6 19.65 -20.73 9.63
CA GLY A 6 20.70 -20.41 8.64
C GLY A 6 20.59 -19.04 7.96
N THR A 7 19.50 -18.75 7.27
CA THR A 7 19.35 -17.48 6.53
C THR A 7 17.89 -17.06 6.53
N GLU A 8 17.61 -15.81 6.92
CA GLU A 8 16.30 -15.22 6.72
C GLU A 8 15.91 -15.30 5.24
N LEU A 9 14.64 -15.64 4.94
CA LEU A 9 14.15 -15.64 3.56
C LEU A 9 14.45 -14.26 2.94
N HIS A 10 15.15 -14.22 1.82
CA HIS A 10 15.66 -12.96 1.23
C HIS A 10 14.56 -11.99 0.80
N TYR A 11 13.31 -12.46 0.74
CA TYR A 11 12.11 -11.68 0.46
C TYR A 11 11.30 -11.32 1.72
N MET A 12 11.76 -11.66 2.92
CA MET A 12 11.03 -11.40 4.17
C MET A 12 10.88 -9.91 4.45
N GLU A 13 11.93 -9.12 4.21
CA GLU A 13 11.89 -7.67 4.31
C GLU A 13 10.82 -7.08 3.38
N LEU A 14 10.73 -7.56 2.13
CA LEU A 14 9.70 -7.13 1.19
C LEU A 14 8.28 -7.41 1.71
N LEU A 15 8.04 -8.59 2.28
CA LEU A 15 6.71 -8.92 2.82
C LEU A 15 6.34 -8.06 4.03
N ASN A 16 7.29 -7.78 4.92
CA ASN A 16 7.09 -6.87 6.05
C ASN A 16 6.84 -5.44 5.58
N ASP A 17 7.57 -4.98 4.56
CA ASP A 17 7.41 -3.65 3.96
C ASP A 17 6.03 -3.48 3.33
N ILE A 18 5.59 -4.47 2.55
CA ILE A 18 4.24 -4.49 1.98
C ILE A 18 3.22 -4.46 3.13
N ALA A 19 3.22 -5.44 4.03
CA ALA A 19 2.23 -5.51 5.11
C ALA A 19 2.13 -4.20 5.91
N SER A 20 3.27 -3.58 6.24
CA SER A 20 3.30 -2.33 6.99
C SER A 20 2.81 -1.14 6.15
N GLY A 21 3.19 -1.08 4.86
CA GLY A 21 2.71 -0.08 3.91
C GLY A 21 1.19 -0.15 3.75
N GLU A 22 0.66 -1.33 3.46
CA GLU A 22 -0.77 -1.61 3.27
C GLU A 22 -1.59 -1.24 4.50
N LYS A 23 -1.12 -1.60 5.71
CA LYS A 23 -1.79 -1.23 6.97
C LYS A 23 -1.96 0.28 7.08
N ARG A 24 -0.89 1.04 6.80
CA ARG A 24 -0.90 2.51 6.87
C ARG A 24 -1.72 3.14 5.76
N ALA A 25 -1.65 2.59 4.54
CA ALA A 25 -2.43 3.02 3.40
C ALA A 25 -3.93 2.94 3.71
N GLY A 26 -4.39 1.80 4.22
CA GLY A 26 -5.77 1.60 4.67
C GLY A 26 -6.21 2.66 5.70
N ILE A 27 -5.37 2.93 6.70
CA ILE A 27 -5.68 3.93 7.73
C ILE A 27 -5.85 5.34 7.15
N HIS A 28 -4.88 5.83 6.37
CA HIS A 28 -4.94 7.22 5.91
C HIS A 28 -5.97 7.43 4.79
N LEU A 29 -6.22 6.42 3.95
CA LEU A 29 -7.29 6.47 2.93
C LEU A 29 -8.67 6.46 3.58
N ALA A 30 -8.90 5.61 4.59
CA ALA A 30 -10.15 5.61 5.35
C ALA A 30 -10.37 6.94 6.08
N ALA A 31 -9.31 7.52 6.64
CA ALA A 31 -9.37 8.83 7.30
C ALA A 31 -9.77 9.94 6.31
N TRP A 32 -9.22 9.93 5.10
CA TRP A 32 -9.60 10.88 4.05
C TRP A 32 -11.03 10.65 3.57
N ALA A 33 -11.46 9.39 3.37
CA ALA A 33 -12.84 9.06 3.03
C ALA A 33 -13.86 9.59 4.06
N GLY A 34 -13.46 9.65 5.34
CA GLY A 34 -14.26 10.25 6.42
C GLY A 34 -14.35 11.79 6.38
N LYS A 35 -13.50 12.46 5.59
CA LYS A 35 -13.38 13.93 5.53
C LYS A 35 -13.90 14.55 4.25
N THR A 36 -13.72 13.89 3.11
CA THR A 36 -14.20 14.42 1.83
C THR A 36 -15.73 14.56 1.81
N ARG A 37 -16.21 15.57 1.08
CA ARG A 37 -17.63 15.77 0.77
C ARG A 37 -18.00 15.28 -0.62
N ASP A 38 -17.00 14.94 -1.44
CA ASP A 38 -17.21 14.39 -2.76
C ASP A 38 -17.63 12.91 -2.64
N PRO A 39 -18.83 12.53 -3.11
CA PRO A 39 -19.34 11.18 -2.95
C PRO A 39 -18.58 10.14 -3.79
N GLU A 40 -18.05 10.53 -4.95
CA GLU A 40 -17.29 9.65 -5.83
C GLU A 40 -15.91 9.36 -5.22
N LEU A 41 -15.22 10.41 -4.77
CA LEU A 41 -13.96 10.28 -4.03
C LEU A 41 -14.14 9.45 -2.76
N LYS A 42 -15.20 9.72 -1.99
CA LYS A 42 -15.50 8.94 -0.79
C LYS A 42 -15.65 7.46 -1.09
N SER A 43 -16.43 7.12 -2.12
CA SER A 43 -16.66 5.73 -2.51
C SER A 43 -15.35 5.06 -2.96
N CYS A 44 -14.57 5.74 -3.80
CA CYS A 44 -13.29 5.23 -4.27
C CYS A 44 -12.29 5.01 -3.13
N LEU A 45 -12.08 6.02 -2.27
CA LEU A 45 -11.17 5.94 -1.12
C LEU A 45 -11.59 4.83 -0.15
N SER A 46 -12.89 4.68 0.11
CA SER A 46 -13.38 3.62 1.02
C SER A 46 -13.10 2.23 0.46
N LEU A 47 -13.38 2.01 -0.83
CA LEU A 47 -13.09 0.74 -1.50
C LEU A 47 -11.59 0.41 -1.47
N VAL A 48 -10.74 1.38 -1.80
CA VAL A 48 -9.30 1.15 -1.80
C VAL A 48 -8.81 0.91 -0.37
N ALA A 49 -9.25 1.69 0.62
CA ALA A 49 -8.91 1.46 2.02
C ALA A 49 -9.24 0.04 2.52
N ASP A 50 -10.39 -0.51 2.10
CA ASP A 50 -10.77 -1.90 2.41
C ASP A 50 -9.83 -2.92 1.75
N ARG A 51 -9.36 -2.64 0.52
CA ARG A 51 -8.35 -3.47 -0.17
C ARG A 51 -7.02 -3.42 0.56
N GLU A 52 -6.48 -2.24 0.86
CA GLU A 52 -5.21 -2.09 1.59
C GLU A 52 -5.28 -2.81 2.96
N THR A 53 -6.40 -2.67 3.67
CA THR A 53 -6.62 -3.36 4.95
C THR A 53 -6.61 -4.88 4.77
N SER A 54 -7.24 -5.37 3.70
CA SER A 54 -7.24 -6.80 3.35
C SER A 54 -5.84 -7.29 2.96
N HIS A 55 -5.09 -6.51 2.17
CA HIS A 55 -3.72 -6.81 1.79
C HIS A 55 -2.83 -6.96 3.03
N TYR A 56 -2.90 -6.02 3.97
CA TYR A 56 -2.19 -6.13 5.25
C TYR A 56 -2.46 -7.47 5.94
N HIS A 57 -3.73 -7.84 6.10
CA HIS A 57 -4.10 -9.08 6.77
C HIS A 57 -3.60 -10.32 6.03
N ILE A 58 -3.65 -10.33 4.69
CA ILE A 58 -3.20 -11.44 3.86
C ILE A 58 -1.67 -11.58 3.93
N PHE A 59 -0.92 -10.49 3.80
CA PHE A 59 0.55 -10.52 3.88
C PHE A 59 1.03 -10.87 5.29
N LYS A 60 0.41 -10.31 6.33
CA LYS A 60 0.68 -10.71 7.72
C LYS A 60 0.44 -12.20 7.92
N ARG A 61 -0.65 -12.76 7.38
CA ARG A 61 -0.93 -14.19 7.42
C ARG A 61 0.15 -14.99 6.69
N ARG A 62 0.56 -14.54 5.50
CA ARG A 62 1.63 -15.19 4.71
C ARG A 62 2.95 -15.26 5.47
N ILE A 63 3.33 -14.17 6.14
CA ILE A 63 4.52 -14.13 7.00
C ILE A 63 4.42 -15.19 8.12
N SER A 64 3.26 -15.32 8.76
CA SER A 64 3.01 -16.37 9.76
C SER A 64 3.05 -17.79 9.19
N GLU A 65 2.49 -18.02 8.00
CA GLU A 65 2.55 -19.31 7.32
C GLU A 65 3.99 -19.73 6.97
N LEU A 66 4.89 -18.77 6.76
CA LEU A 66 6.32 -19.00 6.54
C LEU A 66 7.10 -19.26 7.84
N GLY A 67 6.44 -19.22 9.00
CA GLY A 67 7.07 -19.44 10.32
C GLY A 67 7.65 -18.18 10.96
N TYR A 68 7.37 -17.00 10.42
CA TYR A 68 7.86 -15.72 10.92
C TYR A 68 6.75 -14.92 11.62
N SER A 69 7.13 -13.92 12.41
CA SER A 69 6.18 -12.96 13.00
C SER A 69 6.34 -11.62 12.32
N TRP A 70 5.25 -11.07 11.78
CA TRP A 70 5.26 -9.73 11.20
C TRP A 70 5.77 -8.69 12.21
N GLN A 71 6.71 -7.88 11.77
CA GLN A 71 7.21 -6.72 12.49
C GLN A 71 6.80 -5.47 11.72
N GLU A 72 6.17 -4.54 12.42
CA GLU A 72 5.85 -3.25 11.83
C GLU A 72 7.15 -2.46 11.63
N ASN A 73 7.38 -1.99 10.40
CA ASN A 73 8.54 -1.14 10.11
C ASN A 73 8.25 0.33 10.44
N ASP A 74 9.32 1.08 10.74
CA ASP A 74 9.24 2.52 10.98
C ASP A 74 8.83 3.26 9.70
N ALA A 75 7.92 4.22 9.85
CA ALA A 75 7.46 5.10 8.77
C ALA A 75 7.31 6.53 9.31
N PRO A 76 8.41 7.29 9.45
CA PRO A 76 8.39 8.62 10.07
C PRO A 76 7.47 9.61 9.35
N GLU A 77 7.20 9.39 8.05
CA GLU A 77 6.29 10.22 7.25
C GLU A 77 4.80 9.89 7.46
N PHE A 78 4.47 8.79 8.15
CA PHE A 78 3.09 8.33 8.29
C PHE A 78 2.22 9.31 9.08
N GLU A 79 2.74 9.85 10.18
CA GLU A 79 2.01 10.82 11.01
C GLU A 79 1.59 12.06 10.20
N GLU A 80 2.48 12.57 9.36
CA GLU A 80 2.19 13.72 8.51
C GLU A 80 1.17 13.36 7.41
N ARG A 81 1.28 12.18 6.79
CA ARG A 81 0.30 11.66 5.83
C ARG A 81 -1.09 11.59 6.48
N LEU A 82 -1.17 11.02 7.67
CA LEU A 82 -2.42 10.88 8.40
C LEU A 82 -2.99 12.23 8.83
N ARG A 83 -2.13 13.18 9.22
CA ARG A 83 -2.53 14.56 9.54
C ARG A 83 -3.16 15.25 8.32
N VAL A 84 -2.54 15.13 7.13
CA VAL A 84 -3.07 15.73 5.89
C VAL A 84 -4.38 15.07 5.48
N SER A 85 -4.44 13.74 5.40
CA SER A 85 -5.69 12.99 5.13
C SER A 85 -6.79 13.35 6.15
N SER A 86 -6.37 13.50 7.40
CA SER A 86 -7.04 13.97 8.62
C SER A 86 -7.75 15.31 8.55
N SER A 87 -7.25 16.19 7.69
CA SER A 87 -7.52 17.63 7.78
C SER A 87 -8.79 18.04 7.03
N ASP A 88 -9.20 19.29 7.26
CA ASP A 88 -10.26 19.95 6.48
C ASP A 88 -9.71 20.65 5.21
N MET A 89 -8.46 20.33 4.81
CA MET A 89 -7.92 20.80 3.53
C MET A 89 -8.82 20.36 2.37
N PRO A 90 -8.98 21.18 1.31
CA PRO A 90 -9.62 20.77 0.08
C PRO A 90 -8.98 19.50 -0.50
N ASP A 91 -9.80 18.65 -1.12
CA ASP A 91 -9.32 17.38 -1.68
C ASP A 91 -8.22 17.60 -2.74
N ILE A 92 -8.35 18.65 -3.55
CA ILE A 92 -7.30 19.06 -4.51
C ILE A 92 -5.96 19.34 -3.84
N GLU A 93 -5.93 20.01 -2.68
CA GLU A 93 -4.69 20.30 -1.97
C GLU A 93 -4.06 19.02 -1.40
N LYS A 94 -4.88 18.07 -0.95
CA LYS A 94 -4.41 16.75 -0.48
C LYS A 94 -3.83 15.92 -1.64
N ILE A 95 -4.47 15.96 -2.82
CA ILE A 95 -3.96 15.30 -4.05
C ILE A 95 -2.60 15.88 -4.43
N LEU A 96 -2.50 17.21 -4.56
CA LEU A 96 -1.26 17.88 -4.95
C LEU A 96 -0.13 17.64 -3.93
N TRP A 97 -0.44 17.73 -2.64
CA TRP A 97 0.51 17.38 -1.59
C TRP A 97 0.97 15.91 -1.73
N GLY A 98 0.04 14.99 -1.98
CA GLY A 98 0.34 13.58 -2.18
C GLY A 98 1.28 13.32 -3.35
N LYS A 99 1.02 13.94 -4.51
CA LYS A 99 1.88 13.88 -5.70
C LYS A 99 3.26 14.46 -5.44
N ALA A 100 3.35 15.60 -4.74
CA ALA A 100 4.62 16.20 -4.37
C ALA A 100 5.44 15.27 -3.46
N GLN A 101 4.83 14.65 -2.46
CA GLN A 101 5.51 13.67 -1.61
C GLN A 101 5.98 12.43 -2.39
N GLN A 102 5.19 11.95 -3.35
CA GLN A 102 5.57 10.83 -4.19
C GLN A 102 6.79 11.16 -5.06
N ALA A 103 6.87 12.38 -5.61
CA ALA A 103 7.98 12.83 -6.43
C ALA A 103 9.32 12.96 -5.66
N LEU A 104 9.27 13.07 -4.33
CA LEU A 104 10.47 13.11 -3.48
C LEU A 104 11.05 11.73 -3.18
N ARG A 105 10.30 10.64 -3.43
CA ARG A 105 10.75 9.28 -3.13
C ARG A 105 11.93 8.91 -4.04
N GLN A 106 12.93 8.27 -3.46
CA GLN A 106 14.13 7.80 -4.14
C GLN A 106 14.23 6.27 -4.04
N GLY A 107 14.95 5.66 -4.98
CA GLY A 107 15.15 4.22 -5.03
C GLY A 107 14.00 3.46 -5.72
N PRO A 108 14.10 2.12 -5.77
CA PRO A 108 13.07 1.30 -6.40
C PRO A 108 11.77 1.40 -5.62
N THR A 109 10.69 1.52 -6.37
CA THR A 109 9.32 1.43 -5.86
C THR A 109 9.06 0.04 -5.27
N ILE A 110 8.12 -0.06 -4.34
CA ILE A 110 7.63 -1.36 -3.83
C ILE A 110 7.14 -2.25 -4.99
N ARG A 111 6.57 -1.63 -6.04
CA ARG A 111 6.18 -2.31 -7.27
C ARG A 111 7.32 -3.03 -7.96
N GLU A 112 8.41 -2.32 -8.24
CA GLU A 112 9.58 -2.93 -8.88
C GLU A 112 10.17 -4.06 -8.01
N ARG A 113 10.12 -3.91 -6.68
CA ARG A 113 10.58 -4.94 -5.74
C ARG A 113 9.71 -6.20 -5.79
N TYR A 114 8.37 -6.08 -5.77
CA TYR A 114 7.53 -7.27 -5.90
C TYR A 114 7.53 -7.86 -7.31
N GLU A 115 7.67 -7.06 -8.37
CA GLU A 115 7.80 -7.57 -9.75
C GLU A 115 9.07 -8.41 -9.90
N THR A 116 10.17 -7.97 -9.27
CA THR A 116 11.41 -8.74 -9.18
C THR A 116 11.20 -10.07 -8.42
N ALA A 117 10.53 -10.02 -7.26
CA ALA A 117 10.25 -11.22 -6.46
C ALA A 117 9.28 -12.20 -7.15
N ILE A 118 8.35 -11.71 -7.97
CA ILE A 118 7.45 -12.53 -8.79
C ILE A 118 8.21 -13.34 -9.84
N ALA A 119 9.28 -12.76 -10.39
CA ALA A 119 10.12 -13.38 -11.42
C ALA A 119 11.21 -14.30 -10.83
N ASP A 120 11.55 -14.12 -9.56
CA ASP A 120 12.57 -14.92 -8.85
C ASP A 120 12.07 -16.34 -8.55
N GLU A 121 12.71 -17.36 -9.12
CA GLU A 121 12.37 -18.76 -8.91
C GLU A 121 12.77 -19.31 -7.54
N THR A 122 13.58 -18.58 -6.78
CA THR A 122 13.94 -18.92 -5.41
C THR A 122 12.90 -18.48 -4.38
N VAL A 123 11.95 -17.62 -4.77
CA VAL A 123 10.76 -17.29 -3.97
C VAL A 123 9.75 -18.42 -4.10
N ASP A 124 9.15 -18.83 -2.98
CA ASP A 124 8.24 -19.97 -2.99
C ASP A 124 7.01 -19.72 -3.89
N PRO A 125 6.44 -20.75 -4.54
CA PRO A 125 5.36 -20.57 -5.50
C PRO A 125 4.13 -19.86 -4.95
N LEU A 126 3.77 -20.10 -3.68
CA LEU A 126 2.58 -19.51 -3.07
C LEU A 126 2.78 -18.02 -2.82
N THR A 127 3.97 -17.61 -2.35
CA THR A 127 4.32 -16.19 -2.21
C THR A 127 4.32 -15.48 -3.58
N ARG A 128 4.88 -16.09 -4.63
CA ARG A 128 4.84 -15.49 -5.98
C ARG A 128 3.41 -15.33 -6.50
N SER A 129 2.54 -16.32 -6.28
CA SER A 129 1.12 -16.23 -6.63
C SER A 129 0.40 -15.11 -5.87
N LEU A 130 0.69 -14.97 -4.57
CA LEU A 130 0.17 -13.86 -3.77
C LEU A 130 0.62 -12.51 -4.31
N LEU A 131 1.92 -12.35 -4.62
CA LEU A 131 2.45 -11.10 -5.16
C LEU A 131 1.86 -10.76 -6.54
N ARG A 132 1.59 -11.75 -7.39
CA ARG A 132 0.90 -11.53 -8.68
C ARG A 132 -0.52 -11.02 -8.47
N TRP A 133 -1.29 -11.69 -7.62
CA TRP A 133 -2.65 -11.25 -7.29
C TRP A 133 -2.63 -9.82 -6.70
N PHE A 134 -1.72 -9.56 -5.76
CA PHE A 134 -1.55 -8.25 -5.17
C PHE A 134 -1.23 -7.19 -6.24
N SER A 135 -0.28 -7.47 -7.14
CA SER A 135 0.06 -6.58 -8.26
C SER A 135 -1.14 -6.22 -9.14
N ASP A 136 -2.02 -7.19 -9.42
CA ASP A 136 -3.21 -6.96 -10.24
C ASP A 136 -4.22 -6.06 -9.51
N VAL A 137 -4.43 -6.28 -8.20
CA VAL A 137 -5.32 -5.46 -7.38
C VAL A 137 -4.76 -4.04 -7.19
N GLU A 138 -3.45 -3.89 -6.98
CA GLU A 138 -2.77 -2.60 -6.90
C GLU A 138 -2.92 -1.77 -8.18
N ALA A 139 -2.78 -2.42 -9.34
CA ALA A 139 -2.96 -1.77 -10.62
C ALA A 139 -4.39 -1.27 -10.83
N ASP A 140 -5.38 -2.04 -10.39
CA ASP A 140 -6.80 -1.67 -10.43
C ASP A 140 -7.09 -0.51 -9.46
N SER A 141 -6.68 -0.63 -8.18
CA SER A 141 -6.82 0.44 -7.17
C SER A 141 -6.18 1.75 -7.63
N GLY A 142 -4.97 1.69 -8.19
CA GLY A 142 -4.28 2.87 -8.72
C GLY A 142 -5.00 3.50 -9.92
N SER A 143 -5.61 2.69 -10.78
CA SER A 143 -6.41 3.17 -11.91
C SER A 143 -7.68 3.89 -11.46
N LEU A 144 -8.38 3.32 -10.46
CA LEU A 144 -9.57 3.93 -9.86
C LEU A 144 -9.26 5.28 -9.21
N LEU A 145 -8.20 5.33 -8.39
CA LEU A 145 -7.77 6.58 -7.74
C LEU A 145 -7.40 7.65 -8.75
N ARG A 146 -6.64 7.28 -9.80
CA ARG A 146 -6.24 8.22 -10.84
C ARG A 146 -7.45 8.83 -11.55
N LEU A 147 -8.42 8.01 -11.94
CA LEU A 147 -9.62 8.48 -12.60
C LEU A 147 -10.37 9.54 -11.77
N VAL A 148 -10.53 9.30 -10.47
CA VAL A 148 -11.22 10.24 -9.58
C VAL A 148 -10.38 11.48 -9.30
N TYR A 149 -9.07 11.34 -9.12
CA TYR A 149 -8.17 12.48 -8.91
C TYR A 149 -8.11 13.41 -10.13
N ASP A 150 -7.99 12.84 -11.33
CA ASP A 150 -7.98 13.60 -12.58
C ASP A 150 -9.29 14.39 -12.75
N GLY A 151 -10.43 13.81 -12.34
CA GLY A 151 -11.73 14.48 -12.32
C GLY A 151 -11.80 15.68 -11.36
N ILE A 152 -11.20 15.55 -10.17
CA ILE A 152 -11.12 16.65 -9.19
C ILE A 152 -10.20 17.76 -9.68
N GLU A 153 -9.05 17.41 -10.27
CA GLU A 153 -8.11 18.38 -10.83
C GLU A 153 -8.74 19.18 -11.97
N ALA A 154 -9.45 18.51 -12.89
CA ALA A 154 -10.14 19.17 -13.99
C ALA A 154 -11.26 20.13 -13.54
N GLN A 155 -11.83 19.94 -12.34
CA GLN A 155 -12.83 20.86 -11.78
C GLN A 155 -12.21 22.06 -11.05
N ALA A 156 -10.92 22.00 -10.75
CA ALA A 156 -10.19 23.05 -10.04
C ALA A 156 -9.46 24.03 -10.98
N GLU A 157 -9.37 23.71 -12.27
CA GLU A 157 -8.90 24.58 -13.37
C GLU A 157 -9.98 25.55 -13.85
#